data_AF-T1KMU2-F1
#
_entry.id   AF-T1KMU2-F1
#
_cell.length_a   1.000
_cell.length_b   1.000
_cell.length_c   1.000
_cell.angle_alpha   90.00
_cell.angle_beta   90.00
_cell.angle_gamma   90.00
#
_symmetry.space_group_name_H-M   'P 1'
#
loop_
_entity.id
_entity.type
_entity.pdbx_description
1 polymer ?
#
loop_
_entity_poly.entity_id
_entity_poly.type
_entity_poly.pdbx_seq_one_letter_code
_entity_poly.pdbx_strand_id
1 'polypeptide(L)'
;MVVILGVKLGEHEKKDVGTKSEAWHQGEFLLGTTPKRFTAFAKPPLKLVFPCVEDVRNSLEGYKAGGSLPYSDSTHQKQLYLTKFLHRWKSDKKGRTRASPHIKSYFRVSPDMKQIHYAVLTSANLSKAAWGGLEKQSSQLCIRSYELGVLFLPKIFGQQDTFVVSDGLVVIGDGEKDPISFPLPFDLPLTRYGDKINHGDGMFVIKVFQILMEMCGFLLEENLKRKMNFKRLRKTKNYFCNEGKKTDIKFY
;
A
#
# COMPACT_ATOMS: atom_id res chain seq x y z
N MET A 1 -1.62 18.55 -6.76
CA MET A 1 -1.82 17.09 -6.75
C MET A 1 -1.56 16.56 -5.36
N VAL A 2 -2.48 15.79 -4.78
CA VAL A 2 -2.22 15.08 -3.51
C VAL A 2 -1.75 13.68 -3.85
N VAL A 3 -0.52 13.34 -3.47
CA VAL A 3 0.04 12.00 -3.64
C VAL A 3 0.03 11.30 -2.30
N ILE A 4 -0.65 10.15 -2.26
CA ILE A 4 -0.78 9.34 -1.05
C ILE A 4 -0.13 8.00 -1.30
N LEU A 5 0.86 7.67 -0.49
CA LEU A 5 1.35 6.31 -0.37
C LEU A 5 0.70 5.69 0.87
N GLY A 6 -0.15 4.69 0.66
CA GLY A 6 -0.88 4.01 1.72
C GLY A 6 -0.78 2.51 1.54
N VAL A 7 -0.67 1.78 2.65
CA VAL A 7 -0.46 0.32 2.68
C VAL A 7 -1.77 -0.43 2.97
N LYS A 8 -2.81 0.31 3.39
CA LYS A 8 -4.17 -0.18 3.62
C LYS A 8 -5.17 0.88 3.16
N LEU A 9 -6.18 0.46 2.41
CA LEU A 9 -7.39 1.22 2.15
C LEU A 9 -8.49 0.60 3.03
N GLY A 10 -8.99 1.33 4.02
CA GLY A 10 -9.86 0.76 5.07
C GLY A 10 -11.35 0.67 4.69
N GLU A 11 -12.09 -0.22 5.36
CA GLU A 11 -13.55 -0.35 5.22
C GLU A 11 -14.33 0.83 5.82
N HIS A 12 -15.50 1.11 5.23
CA HIS A 12 -16.56 1.88 5.85
C HIS A 12 -17.39 0.95 6.75
N GLU A 13 -17.17 1.00 8.07
CA GLU A 13 -18.12 0.42 9.03
C GLU A 13 -19.33 1.34 9.18
N LYS A 14 -20.23 1.30 8.19
CA LYS A 14 -21.69 1.42 8.33
C LYS A 14 -22.32 1.54 6.95
N LYS A 15 -23.44 0.84 6.80
CA LYS A 15 -24.38 0.96 5.69
C LYS A 15 -25.10 2.31 5.84
N ASP A 16 -24.37 3.40 5.63
CA ASP A 16 -24.99 4.72 5.56
C ASP A 16 -25.79 4.77 4.26
N VAL A 17 -27.11 4.84 4.41
CA VAL A 17 -28.06 5.10 3.35
C VAL A 17 -27.64 6.41 2.68
N GLY A 18 -27.06 6.33 1.47
CA GLY A 18 -27.11 7.42 0.50
C GLY A 18 -25.84 8.20 0.15
N THR A 19 -24.62 7.87 0.60
CA THR A 19 -23.41 8.60 0.14
C THR A 19 -22.28 7.69 -0.35
N LYS A 20 -21.93 7.84 -1.63
CA LYS A 20 -20.86 7.11 -2.34
C LYS A 20 -19.55 7.22 -1.55
N SER A 21 -18.77 6.15 -1.45
CA SER A 21 -17.42 6.11 -0.83
C SER A 21 -16.42 7.14 -1.40
N GLU A 22 -16.69 7.65 -2.61
CA GLU A 22 -16.07 8.85 -3.20
C GLU A 22 -16.20 10.11 -2.32
N ALA A 23 -17.31 10.25 -1.57
CA ALA A 23 -17.63 11.40 -0.74
C ALA A 23 -16.62 11.61 0.39
N TRP A 24 -16.11 10.53 1.00
CA TRP A 24 -15.07 10.67 2.02
C TRP A 24 -13.71 10.97 1.40
N HIS A 25 -13.28 10.20 0.40
CA HIS A 25 -11.95 10.34 -0.20
C HIS A 25 -11.75 11.69 -0.89
N GLN A 26 -12.71 12.10 -1.74
CA GLN A 26 -12.60 13.35 -2.49
C GLN A 26 -13.27 14.52 -1.79
N GLY A 27 -14.22 14.29 -0.88
CA GLY A 27 -14.84 15.33 -0.07
C GLY A 27 -14.00 15.56 1.18
N GLU A 28 -14.33 14.87 2.27
CA GLU A 28 -13.74 15.12 3.60
C GLU A 28 -12.21 15.07 3.60
N PHE A 29 -11.61 13.97 3.14
CA PHE A 29 -10.17 13.75 3.23
C PHE A 29 -9.36 14.67 2.31
N LEU A 30 -9.70 14.70 1.02
CA LEU A 30 -8.97 15.52 0.03
C LEU A 30 -9.15 17.03 0.26
N LEU A 31 -10.34 17.46 0.66
CA LEU A 31 -10.56 18.88 0.99
C LEU A 31 -9.88 19.24 2.31
N GLY A 32 -9.92 18.37 3.33
CA GLY A 32 -9.20 18.57 4.60
C GLY A 32 -7.68 18.68 4.42
N THR A 33 -7.13 17.99 3.42
CA THR A 33 -5.71 18.05 3.05
C THR A 33 -5.39 19.11 2.00
N THR A 34 -6.35 19.94 1.60
CA THR A 34 -6.15 21.02 0.63
C THR A 34 -6.42 22.38 1.27
N PRO A 35 -5.44 23.31 1.30
CA PRO A 35 -5.69 24.67 1.77
C PRO A 35 -6.83 25.33 0.99
N LYS A 36 -7.75 26.02 1.67
CA LYS A 36 -8.96 26.62 1.09
C LYS A 36 -8.70 27.52 -0.13
N ARG A 37 -7.56 28.21 -0.16
CA ARG A 37 -7.12 29.03 -1.32
C ARG A 37 -7.02 28.23 -2.63
N PHE A 38 -6.78 26.92 -2.54
CA PHE A 38 -6.65 26.03 -3.70
C PHE A 38 -7.93 25.26 -4.04
N THR A 39 -8.96 25.26 -3.17
CA THR A 39 -10.26 24.63 -3.46
C THR A 39 -11.26 25.59 -4.10
N ALA A 40 -10.93 26.89 -4.15
CA ALA A 40 -11.83 27.93 -4.66
C ALA A 40 -12.14 27.82 -6.16
N PHE A 41 -11.31 27.12 -6.95
CA PHE A 41 -11.40 27.11 -8.41
C PHE A 41 -11.63 25.73 -9.03
N ALA A 42 -11.13 24.65 -8.41
CA ALA A 42 -11.36 23.27 -8.85
C ALA A 42 -10.98 22.26 -7.77
N LYS A 43 -11.58 21.06 -7.82
CA LYS A 43 -11.14 19.92 -6.99
C LYS A 43 -9.73 19.50 -7.44
N PRO A 44 -8.73 19.47 -6.55
CA PRO A 44 -7.37 19.08 -6.93
C PRO A 44 -7.32 17.59 -7.32
N PRO A 45 -6.44 17.19 -8.26
CA PRO A 45 -6.30 15.79 -8.61
C PRO A 45 -5.70 14.99 -7.44
N LEU A 46 -6.33 13.85 -7.13
CA LEU A 46 -5.88 12.84 -6.19
C LEU A 46 -5.11 11.75 -6.93
N LYS A 47 -3.92 11.39 -6.43
CA LYS A 47 -3.15 10.23 -6.91
C LYS A 47 -2.78 9.35 -5.73
N LEU A 48 -3.06 8.06 -5.85
CA LEU A 48 -2.74 7.04 -4.87
C LEU A 48 -1.60 6.17 -5.41
N VAL A 49 -0.56 5.98 -4.63
CA VAL A 49 0.51 5.02 -4.92
C VAL A 49 0.25 3.79 -4.08
N PHE A 50 0.10 2.64 -4.74
CA PHE A 50 -0.08 1.34 -4.11
C PHE A 50 0.60 0.28 -5.00
N PRO A 51 1.28 -0.74 -4.45
CA PRO A 51 1.88 -1.80 -5.27
C PRO A 51 0.83 -2.63 -6.03
N CYS A 52 1.01 -2.82 -7.33
CA CYS A 52 0.19 -3.78 -8.10
C CYS A 52 0.68 -5.22 -7.87
N VAL A 53 -0.04 -6.21 -8.42
CA VAL A 53 0.34 -7.62 -8.31
C VAL A 53 1.76 -7.87 -8.86
N GLU A 54 2.13 -7.26 -10.00
CA GLU A 54 3.49 -7.36 -10.53
C GLU A 54 4.54 -6.70 -9.63
N ASP A 55 4.23 -5.55 -9.02
CA ASP A 55 5.17 -4.87 -8.13
C ASP A 55 5.52 -5.77 -6.93
N VAL A 56 4.52 -6.46 -6.36
CA VAL A 56 4.72 -7.41 -5.26
C VAL A 56 5.42 -8.67 -5.74
N ARG A 57 5.00 -9.27 -6.86
CA ARG A 57 5.63 -10.49 -7.42
C ARG A 57 7.12 -10.30 -7.67
N ASN A 58 7.50 -9.15 -8.23
CA ASN A 58 8.88 -8.85 -8.62
C ASN A 58 9.69 -8.14 -7.50
N SER A 59 9.10 -7.95 -6.32
CA SER A 59 9.78 -7.39 -5.16
C SER A 59 10.90 -8.31 -4.66
N LEU A 60 11.76 -7.80 -3.77
CA LEU A 60 12.83 -8.57 -3.13
C LEU A 60 12.28 -9.74 -2.31
N GLU A 61 11.11 -9.57 -1.68
CA GLU A 61 10.46 -10.58 -0.85
C GLU A 61 9.43 -11.42 -1.63
N GLY A 62 9.21 -11.09 -2.91
CA GLY A 62 8.15 -11.65 -3.74
C GLY A 62 6.78 -11.50 -3.08
N TYR A 63 5.95 -12.54 -3.19
CA TYR A 63 4.61 -12.52 -2.61
C TYR A 63 4.58 -12.36 -1.08
N LYS A 64 5.66 -12.68 -0.35
CA LYS A 64 5.73 -12.48 1.10
C LYS A 64 5.62 -11.01 1.50
N ALA A 65 6.07 -10.08 0.64
CA ALA A 65 5.91 -8.64 0.86
C ALA A 65 4.43 -8.25 1.01
N GLY A 66 3.53 -9.00 0.35
CA GLY A 66 2.09 -8.81 0.39
C GLY A 66 1.46 -9.01 1.77
N GLY A 67 2.10 -9.77 2.67
CA GLY A 67 1.65 -9.91 4.06
C GLY A 67 1.65 -8.58 4.81
N SER A 68 2.53 -7.66 4.41
CA SER A 68 2.63 -6.29 4.95
C SER A 68 1.80 -5.28 4.16
N LEU A 69 0.99 -5.73 3.18
CA LEU A 69 0.08 -4.91 2.38
C LEU A 69 -1.38 -5.35 2.64
N PRO A 70 -1.93 -5.09 3.84
CA PRO A 70 -3.21 -5.63 4.28
C PRO A 70 -4.38 -4.94 3.58
N TYR A 71 -4.68 -5.40 2.38
CA TYR A 71 -5.82 -4.96 1.58
C TYR A 71 -6.63 -6.17 1.10
N SER A 72 -7.86 -6.33 1.56
CA SER A 72 -8.67 -7.52 1.26
C SER A 72 -9.49 -7.39 -0.02
N ASP A 73 -9.78 -8.54 -0.62
CA ASP A 73 -10.70 -8.65 -1.77
C ASP A 73 -12.10 -8.12 -1.41
N SER A 74 -12.61 -8.45 -0.21
CA SER A 74 -13.92 -7.96 0.26
C SER A 74 -13.99 -6.44 0.33
N THR A 75 -12.92 -5.78 0.78
CA THR A 75 -12.83 -4.31 0.76
C THR A 75 -12.72 -3.81 -0.66
N HIS A 76 -11.92 -4.45 -1.53
CA HIS A 76 -11.77 -4.07 -2.94
C HIS A 76 -13.07 -4.00 -3.71
N GLN A 77 -13.90 -5.04 -3.60
CA GLN A 77 -15.18 -5.08 -4.31
C GLN A 77 -16.11 -3.92 -3.93
N LYS A 78 -15.99 -3.37 -2.72
CA LYS A 78 -16.80 -2.23 -2.23
C LYS A 78 -16.33 -0.87 -2.76
N GLN A 79 -15.13 -0.79 -3.35
CA GLN A 79 -14.50 0.49 -3.73
C GLN A 79 -13.71 0.43 -5.04
N LEU A 80 -14.24 -0.28 -6.03
CA LEU A 80 -13.63 -0.42 -7.37
C LEU A 80 -13.33 0.93 -8.04
N TYR A 81 -14.07 2.00 -7.71
CA TYR A 81 -13.80 3.35 -8.22
C TYR A 81 -12.39 3.87 -7.87
N LEU A 82 -11.76 3.38 -6.78
CA LEU A 82 -10.42 3.78 -6.39
C LEU A 82 -9.36 3.46 -7.44
N THR A 83 -9.60 2.44 -8.27
CA THR A 83 -8.70 2.00 -9.34
C THR A 83 -8.30 3.14 -10.29
N LYS A 84 -9.19 4.12 -10.50
CA LYS A 84 -8.95 5.29 -11.36
C LYS A 84 -7.88 6.25 -10.83
N PHE A 85 -7.53 6.15 -9.55
CA PHE A 85 -6.54 7.00 -8.88
C PHE A 85 -5.22 6.27 -8.61
N LEU A 86 -5.14 4.97 -8.86
CA LEU A 86 -3.99 4.14 -8.52
C LEU A 86 -2.83 4.32 -9.50
N HIS A 87 -1.64 4.36 -8.91
CA HIS A 87 -0.35 4.43 -9.57
C HIS A 87 0.58 3.41 -8.92
N ARG A 88 1.46 2.84 -9.74
CA ARG A 88 2.40 1.79 -9.33
C ARG A 88 3.44 2.32 -8.34
N TRP A 89 3.94 1.43 -7.50
CA TRP A 89 5.13 1.72 -6.70
C TRP A 89 6.35 1.74 -7.62
N LYS A 90 7.05 2.88 -7.67
CA LYS A 90 8.31 3.04 -8.37
C LYS A 90 9.23 4.00 -7.62
N SER A 91 10.48 3.60 -7.49
CA SER A 91 11.53 4.34 -6.79
C SER A 91 12.89 3.95 -7.38
N ASP A 92 13.00 4.01 -8.72
CA ASP A 92 14.17 3.61 -9.49
C ASP A 92 15.34 4.52 -9.16
N LYS A 93 15.09 5.83 -9.08
CA LYS A 93 16.11 6.85 -8.75
C LYS A 93 16.69 6.68 -7.34
N LYS A 94 16.00 5.96 -6.46
CA LYS A 94 16.45 5.67 -5.08
C LYS A 94 16.79 4.19 -4.87
N GLY A 95 16.79 3.38 -5.94
CA GLY A 95 17.09 1.94 -5.91
C GLY A 95 16.09 1.10 -5.11
N ARG A 96 14.85 1.57 -4.91
CA ARG A 96 13.86 0.96 -4.02
C ARG A 96 12.61 0.42 -4.72
N THR A 97 12.56 0.41 -6.06
CA THR A 97 11.40 -0.14 -6.80
C THR A 97 11.06 -1.58 -6.40
N ARG A 98 12.08 -2.41 -6.11
CA ARG A 98 11.86 -3.79 -5.66
C ARG A 98 11.64 -3.94 -4.15
N ALA A 99 11.76 -2.86 -3.37
CA ALA A 99 11.46 -2.87 -1.93
C ALA A 99 10.00 -2.42 -1.74
N SER A 100 9.10 -3.36 -1.40
CA SER A 100 7.68 -3.02 -1.23
C SER A 100 7.51 -1.96 -0.13
N PRO A 101 6.69 -0.92 -0.37
CA PRO A 101 6.57 0.19 0.56
C PRO A 101 5.76 -0.23 1.79
N HIS A 102 6.34 -0.04 2.97
CA HIS A 102 5.59 0.00 4.24
C HIS A 102 5.48 1.43 4.81
N ILE A 103 6.12 2.41 4.17
CA ILE A 103 6.05 3.84 4.49
C ILE A 103 4.69 4.43 4.08
N LYS A 104 4.14 5.34 4.89
CA LYS A 104 2.93 6.10 4.56
C LYS A 104 3.27 7.57 4.53
N SER A 105 2.98 8.20 3.41
CA SER A 105 3.38 9.58 3.17
C SER A 105 2.39 10.30 2.28
N TYR A 106 2.14 11.57 2.60
CA TYR A 106 1.16 12.41 1.93
C TYR A 106 1.85 13.69 1.46
N PHE A 107 1.76 14.00 0.17
CA PHE A 107 2.43 15.15 -0.42
C PHE A 107 1.46 16.02 -1.19
N ARG A 108 1.63 17.34 -1.13
CA ARG A 108 0.99 18.27 -2.06
C ARG A 108 2.00 18.78 -3.08
N VAL A 109 2.00 18.14 -4.24
CA VAL A 109 2.93 18.45 -5.34
C VAL A 109 2.27 19.42 -6.33
N SER A 110 3.04 20.35 -6.88
CA SER A 110 2.63 21.27 -7.96
C SER A 110 2.28 20.52 -9.26
N PRO A 111 1.50 21.11 -10.17
CA PRO A 111 1.12 20.47 -11.44
C PRO A 111 2.31 20.07 -12.33
N ASP A 112 3.38 20.88 -12.32
CA ASP A 112 4.62 20.64 -13.06
C ASP A 112 5.57 19.65 -12.36
N MET A 113 5.19 19.16 -11.18
CA MET A 113 5.94 18.18 -10.39
C MET A 113 7.31 18.67 -9.89
N LYS A 114 7.54 19.98 -9.84
CA LYS A 114 8.81 20.57 -9.39
C LYS A 114 8.79 21.08 -7.96
N GLN A 115 7.62 21.28 -7.37
CA GLN A 115 7.46 21.90 -6.06
C GLN A 115 6.54 21.09 -5.13
N ILE A 116 6.80 21.15 -3.82
CA ILE A 116 6.03 20.49 -2.77
C ILE A 116 5.56 21.55 -1.77
N HIS A 117 4.26 21.71 -1.60
CA HIS A 117 3.68 22.66 -0.65
C HIS A 117 3.68 22.15 0.80
N TYR A 118 3.53 20.83 0.98
CA TYR A 118 3.71 20.16 2.27
C TYR A 118 4.03 18.69 2.03
N ALA A 119 4.67 18.09 3.02
CA ALA A 119 4.89 16.65 3.12
C ALA A 119 4.48 16.16 4.51
N VAL A 120 3.87 14.98 4.58
CA VAL A 120 3.55 14.30 5.84
C VAL A 120 4.16 12.91 5.77
N LEU A 121 4.87 12.52 6.81
CA LEU A 121 5.33 11.16 7.06
C LEU A 121 4.62 10.64 8.31
N THR A 122 3.95 9.50 8.23
CA THR A 122 3.05 9.05 9.30
C THR A 122 2.91 7.52 9.34
N SER A 123 2.37 6.99 10.43
CA SER A 123 1.86 5.62 10.50
C SER A 123 0.50 5.46 9.79
N ALA A 124 -0.26 6.55 9.65
CA ALA A 124 -1.64 6.56 9.16
C ALA A 124 -1.76 6.09 7.71
N ASN A 125 -2.40 4.94 7.52
CA ASN A 125 -2.89 4.49 6.22
C ASN A 125 -4.10 5.31 5.75
N LEU A 126 -4.44 5.23 4.45
CA LEU A 126 -5.62 5.91 3.90
C LEU A 126 -6.90 5.18 4.33
N SER A 127 -7.39 5.50 5.52
CA SER A 127 -8.59 4.91 6.09
C SER A 127 -9.30 5.86 7.05
N LYS A 128 -10.62 5.70 7.21
CA LYS A 128 -11.40 6.41 8.23
C LYS A 128 -10.93 6.10 9.66
N ALA A 129 -10.47 4.88 9.92
CA ALA A 129 -9.99 4.52 11.26
C ALA A 129 -8.79 5.38 11.69
N ALA A 130 -7.87 5.65 10.75
CA ALA A 130 -6.66 6.44 10.97
C ALA A 130 -6.90 7.96 10.92
N TRP A 131 -7.69 8.44 9.95
CA TRP A 131 -7.87 9.87 9.69
C TRP A 131 -9.16 10.47 10.24
N GLY A 132 -10.06 9.61 10.70
CA GLY A 132 -11.38 9.97 11.17
C GLY A 132 -12.42 10.07 10.06
N GLY A 133 -13.68 9.95 10.46
CA GLY A 133 -14.85 10.27 9.64
C GLY A 133 -15.79 11.18 10.41
N LEU A 134 -16.41 12.14 9.72
CA LEU A 134 -17.43 12.98 10.32
C LEU A 134 -18.71 12.17 10.60
N GLU A 135 -19.22 12.28 11.82
CA GLU A 135 -20.45 11.65 12.30
C GLU A 135 -21.39 12.72 12.87
N LYS A 136 -22.63 12.33 13.22
CA LYS A 136 -23.64 13.20 13.85
C LYS A 136 -23.82 14.53 13.10
N GLN A 137 -24.19 14.45 11.83
CA GLN A 137 -24.37 15.63 10.96
C GLN A 137 -23.13 16.56 10.95
N SER A 138 -21.94 15.97 10.86
CA SER A 138 -20.65 16.68 10.81
C SER A 138 -20.25 17.45 12.07
N SER A 139 -20.91 17.19 13.21
CA SER A 139 -20.56 17.80 14.49
C SER A 139 -19.48 17.04 15.28
N GLN A 140 -19.18 15.80 14.88
CA GLN A 140 -18.22 14.95 15.59
C GLN A 140 -17.23 14.30 14.60
N LEU A 141 -15.93 14.37 14.89
CA LEU A 141 -14.90 13.60 14.19
C LEU A 141 -14.59 12.31 14.96
N CYS A 142 -14.85 11.16 14.36
CA CYS A 142 -14.67 9.84 14.99
C CYS A 142 -13.40 9.16 14.47
N ILE A 143 -12.39 8.99 15.33
CA ILE A 143 -11.10 8.32 15.04
C ILE A 143 -11.02 7.01 15.82
N ARG A 144 -10.54 5.94 15.18
CA ARG A 144 -10.56 4.56 15.75
C ARG A 144 -9.17 3.95 15.94
N SER A 145 -8.11 4.63 15.51
CA SER A 145 -6.72 4.19 15.62
C SER A 145 -5.86 5.26 16.26
N TYR A 146 -4.83 4.83 17.00
CA TYR A 146 -3.72 5.70 17.39
C TYR A 146 -2.75 5.80 16.21
N GLU A 147 -2.48 7.02 15.75
CA GLU A 147 -1.58 7.28 14.65
C GLU A 147 -0.70 8.48 15.00
N LEU A 148 0.54 8.49 14.50
CA LEU A 148 1.46 9.60 14.69
C LEU A 148 2.23 9.87 13.41
N GLY A 149 2.52 11.14 13.18
CA GLY A 149 3.32 11.57 12.04
C GLY A 149 3.94 12.94 12.26
N VAL A 150 4.80 13.31 11.32
CA VAL A 150 5.45 14.61 11.26
C VAL A 150 5.01 15.32 9.98
N LEU A 151 4.70 16.61 10.12
CA LEU A 151 4.32 17.50 9.02
C LEU A 151 5.50 18.42 8.72
N PHE A 152 5.94 18.41 7.46
CA PHE A 152 6.95 19.31 6.93
C PHE A 152 6.25 20.45 6.17
N LEU A 153 6.43 21.67 6.66
CA LEU A 153 5.96 22.90 6.00
C LEU A 153 7.17 23.75 5.62
N PRO A 154 7.25 24.27 4.37
CA PRO A 154 8.34 25.13 3.93
C PRO A 154 8.61 26.31 4.88
N LYS A 155 7.54 26.93 5.38
CA LYS A 155 7.59 28.08 6.30
C LYS A 155 8.22 27.79 7.66
N ILE A 156 8.38 26.53 8.06
CA ILE A 156 9.05 26.18 9.31
C ILE A 156 10.57 26.28 9.16
N PHE A 157 11.08 26.16 7.94
CA PHE A 157 12.51 26.10 7.66
C PHE A 157 13.04 27.35 6.94
N GLY A 158 12.20 28.36 6.69
CA GLY A 158 12.60 29.56 5.97
C GLY A 158 11.44 30.38 5.44
N GLN A 159 11.73 31.36 4.58
CA GLN A 159 10.71 32.24 3.98
C GLN A 159 10.05 31.67 2.71
N GLN A 160 10.49 30.49 2.26
CA GLN A 160 9.94 29.81 1.08
C GLN A 160 8.51 29.30 1.29
N ASP A 161 7.69 29.35 0.24
CA ASP A 161 6.31 28.84 0.24
C ASP A 161 6.21 27.36 -0.20
N THR A 162 7.27 26.81 -0.78
CA THR A 162 7.36 25.42 -1.28
C THR A 162 8.76 24.84 -1.05
N PHE A 163 8.86 23.52 -1.00
CA PHE A 163 10.12 22.80 -1.20
C PHE A 163 10.33 22.48 -2.67
N VAL A 164 11.58 22.47 -3.14
CA VAL A 164 11.94 21.97 -4.47
C VAL A 164 11.95 20.43 -4.45
N VAL A 165 11.35 19.79 -5.45
CA VAL A 165 11.39 18.33 -5.57
C VAL A 165 12.83 17.87 -5.83
N SER A 166 13.32 16.95 -5.01
CA SER A 166 14.65 16.36 -5.16
C SER A 166 14.59 14.89 -5.58
N ASP A 167 15.47 14.52 -6.49
CA ASP A 167 15.73 13.11 -6.82
C ASP A 167 16.73 12.44 -5.86
N GLY A 168 17.39 13.22 -5.01
CA GLY A 168 18.35 12.74 -4.01
C GLY A 168 17.70 11.97 -2.85
N LEU A 169 18.54 11.57 -1.89
CA LEU A 169 18.13 10.82 -0.69
C LEU A 169 18.03 11.68 0.58
N VAL A 170 18.61 12.88 0.55
CA VAL A 170 18.70 13.77 1.71
C VAL A 170 18.08 15.12 1.39
N VAL A 171 17.66 15.81 2.44
CA VAL A 171 17.23 17.21 2.36
C VAL A 171 18.48 18.06 2.17
N ILE A 172 18.43 18.99 1.22
CA ILE A 172 19.53 19.92 0.89
C ILE A 172 18.98 21.34 0.92
N GLY A 173 19.79 22.31 1.34
CA GLY A 173 19.41 23.72 1.45
C GLY A 173 19.09 24.12 2.90
N ASP A 174 19.23 25.40 3.19
CA ASP A 174 19.04 25.98 4.53
C ASP A 174 17.72 26.75 4.67
N GLY A 175 17.03 27.00 3.56
CA GLY A 175 15.77 27.75 3.52
C GLY A 175 15.91 29.26 3.73
N GLU A 176 17.16 29.74 3.93
CA GLU A 176 17.50 31.15 4.07
C GLU A 176 18.16 31.67 2.80
N LYS A 177 19.28 31.04 2.39
CA LYS A 177 20.05 31.39 1.19
C LYS A 177 19.74 30.43 0.06
N ASP A 178 19.66 29.14 0.38
CA ASP A 178 19.44 28.05 -0.57
C ASP A 178 18.07 27.42 -0.36
N PRO A 179 17.23 27.35 -1.41
CA PRO A 179 15.92 26.70 -1.31
C PRO A 179 16.03 25.24 -0.88
N ILE A 180 15.18 24.85 0.06
CA ILE A 180 15.16 23.47 0.54
C ILE A 180 14.64 22.53 -0.53
N SER A 181 15.51 21.61 -0.93
CA SER A 181 15.25 20.48 -1.82
C SER A 181 14.84 19.27 -0.98
N PHE A 182 13.60 18.82 -1.16
CA PHE A 182 12.99 17.76 -0.36
C PHE A 182 12.88 16.44 -1.15
N PRO A 183 13.39 15.31 -0.63
CA PRO A 183 13.39 14.04 -1.33
C PRO A 183 12.01 13.37 -1.29
N LEU A 184 11.54 12.88 -2.43
CA LEU A 184 10.36 12.01 -2.51
C LEU A 184 10.78 10.53 -2.41
N PRO A 185 10.02 9.67 -1.69
CA PRO A 185 10.34 8.25 -1.60
C PRO A 185 10.02 7.46 -2.88
N PHE A 186 9.32 8.08 -3.82
CA PHE A 186 8.90 7.53 -5.11
C PHE A 186 9.30 8.46 -6.26
N ASP A 187 9.27 7.95 -7.48
CA ASP A 187 9.61 8.72 -8.68
C ASP A 187 8.42 9.53 -9.21
N LEU A 188 8.72 10.70 -9.77
CA LEU A 188 7.79 11.49 -10.58
C LEU A 188 8.28 11.54 -12.04
N PRO A 189 7.37 11.53 -13.05
CA PRO A 189 5.91 11.39 -12.91
C PRO A 189 5.48 9.98 -12.50
N LEU A 190 4.37 9.89 -11.75
CA LEU A 190 3.80 8.60 -11.34
C LEU A 190 3.31 7.79 -12.55
N THR A 191 3.51 6.47 -12.53
CA THR A 191 3.01 5.54 -13.55
C THR A 191 1.62 5.02 -13.16
N ARG A 192 0.57 5.21 -13.98
CA ARG A 192 -0.76 4.67 -13.65
C ARG A 192 -0.78 3.14 -13.79
N TYR A 193 -1.74 2.51 -13.15
CA TYR A 193 -2.06 1.11 -13.42
C TYR A 193 -2.58 0.97 -14.86
N GLY A 194 -2.15 -0.04 -15.60
CA GLY A 194 -2.69 -0.38 -16.92
C GLY A 194 -2.11 0.40 -18.10
N ASP A 195 -1.16 1.32 -17.88
CA ASP A 195 -0.43 2.00 -18.97
C ASP A 195 0.49 1.01 -19.75
N LYS A 196 0.67 -0.23 -19.26
CA LYS A 196 1.27 -1.34 -20.01
C LYS A 196 0.25 -2.48 -20.11
N ILE A 197 -0.02 -2.92 -21.34
CA ILE A 197 -0.94 -4.03 -21.66
C ILE A 197 -0.35 -5.33 -21.12
N ASN A 198 -0.49 -5.61 -19.83
CA ASN A 198 -0.18 -6.90 -19.22
C ASN A 198 -1.24 -7.20 -18.16
N HIS A 199 -1.81 -8.40 -18.20
CA HIS A 199 -2.91 -8.86 -17.34
C HIS A 199 -2.58 -8.90 -15.82
N GLY A 200 -1.38 -8.44 -15.40
CA GLY A 200 -0.90 -8.41 -14.02
C GLY A 200 -0.96 -7.04 -13.32
N ASP A 201 -1.45 -5.99 -13.97
CA ASP A 201 -1.52 -4.63 -13.42
C ASP A 201 -2.72 -4.41 -12.46
N GLY A 202 -3.40 -5.47 -12.05
CA GLY A 202 -4.45 -5.42 -11.03
C GLY A 202 -3.90 -4.97 -9.66
N MET A 203 -4.76 -4.35 -8.86
CA MET A 203 -4.39 -4.00 -7.48
C MET A 203 -4.12 -5.26 -6.68
N PHE A 204 -3.01 -5.26 -5.95
CA PHE A 204 -2.69 -6.39 -5.08
C PHE A 204 -3.73 -6.48 -3.95
N VAL A 205 -4.38 -7.65 -3.84
CA VAL A 205 -5.27 -8.00 -2.73
C VAL A 205 -4.69 -9.21 -1.99
N ILE A 206 -4.71 -9.19 -0.66
CA ILE A 206 -4.06 -10.19 0.19
C ILE A 206 -4.58 -11.62 -0.03
N LYS A 207 -5.79 -11.77 -0.58
CA LYS A 207 -6.35 -13.07 -0.99
C LYS A 207 -5.48 -13.78 -2.03
N VAL A 208 -4.79 -13.04 -2.91
CA VAL A 208 -3.81 -13.60 -3.86
C VAL A 208 -2.62 -14.22 -3.12
N PHE A 209 -2.14 -13.58 -2.04
CA PHE A 209 -1.09 -14.16 -1.20
C PHE A 209 -1.56 -15.41 -0.47
N GLN A 210 -2.76 -15.39 0.10
CA GLN A 210 -3.29 -16.53 0.84
C GLN A 210 -3.46 -17.76 -0.05
N ILE A 211 -4.05 -17.59 -1.25
CA ILE A 211 -4.18 -18.66 -2.25
C ILE A 211 -2.81 -19.15 -2.71
N LEU A 212 -1.85 -18.26 -3.00
CA LEU A 212 -0.51 -18.68 -3.44
C LEU A 212 0.27 -19.40 -2.34
N MET A 213 0.13 -19.00 -1.08
CA MET A 213 0.76 -19.72 0.03
C MET A 213 0.12 -21.08 0.26
N GLU A 214 -1.20 -21.20 0.12
CA GLU A 214 -1.92 -22.48 0.13
C GLU A 214 -1.47 -23.38 -1.03
N MET A 215 -1.36 -22.84 -2.26
CA MET A 215 -0.87 -23.57 -3.43
C MET A 215 0.61 -23.95 -3.32
N CYS A 216 1.47 -23.06 -2.82
CA CYS A 216 2.88 -23.36 -2.56
C CYS A 216 3.03 -24.42 -1.47
N GLY A 217 2.21 -24.35 -0.41
CA GLY A 217 2.11 -25.38 0.62
C GLY A 217 1.73 -26.73 0.01
N PHE A 218 0.71 -26.76 -0.84
CA PHE A 218 0.27 -27.95 -1.57
C PHE A 218 1.35 -28.50 -2.49
N LEU A 219 2.05 -27.65 -3.25
CA LEU A 219 3.14 -28.05 -4.14
C LEU A 219 4.39 -28.53 -3.38
N LEU A 220 4.70 -27.93 -2.23
CA LEU A 220 5.76 -28.40 -1.33
C LEU A 220 5.39 -29.75 -0.74
N GLU A 221 4.14 -29.93 -0.32
CA GLU A 221 3.62 -31.18 0.22
C GLU A 221 3.62 -32.28 -0.85
N GLU A 222 3.19 -31.99 -2.08
CA GLU A 222 3.29 -32.91 -3.22
C GLU A 222 4.74 -33.25 -3.54
N ASN A 223 5.65 -32.28 -3.57
CA ASN A 223 7.07 -32.53 -3.84
C ASN A 223 7.74 -33.32 -2.72
N LEU A 224 7.35 -33.09 -1.46
CA LEU A 224 7.78 -33.89 -0.31
C LEU A 224 7.22 -35.32 -0.42
N LYS A 225 5.95 -35.50 -0.75
CA LYS A 225 5.32 -36.81 -1.00
C LYS A 225 6.02 -37.55 -2.16
N ARG A 226 6.35 -36.87 -3.26
CA ARG A 226 7.12 -37.43 -4.39
C ARG A 226 8.54 -37.82 -3.98
N LYS A 227 9.25 -36.97 -3.23
CA LYS A 227 10.60 -37.29 -2.69
C LYS A 227 10.58 -38.43 -1.68
N MET A 228 9.54 -38.53 -0.85
CA MET A 228 9.34 -39.63 0.09
C MET A 228 8.97 -40.94 -0.62
N ASN A 229 8.15 -40.89 -1.68
CA ASN A 229 7.87 -42.05 -2.52
C ASN A 229 9.10 -42.53 -3.29
N PHE A 230 9.97 -41.63 -3.75
CA PHE A 230 11.27 -42.00 -4.34
C PHE A 230 12.23 -42.65 -3.33
N LYS A 231 12.18 -42.24 -2.05
CA LYS A 231 12.93 -42.93 -0.97
C LYS A 231 12.33 -44.28 -0.61
N ARG A 232 11.03 -44.50 -0.83
CA ARG A 232 10.35 -45.78 -0.54
C ARG A 232 10.64 -46.86 -1.59
N LEU A 233 11.08 -46.51 -2.80
CA LEU A 233 11.49 -47.47 -3.84
C LEU A 233 12.93 -48.00 -3.74
N ARG A 234 13.74 -47.53 -2.76
CA ARG A 234 15.10 -48.06 -2.51
C ARG A 234 15.28 -48.86 -1.22
N LYS A 235 14.20 -49.17 -0.49
CA LYS A 235 14.28 -49.88 0.79
C LYS A 235 13.22 -50.98 1.05
N THR A 236 12.63 -51.54 0.00
CA THR A 236 11.73 -52.71 0.12
C THR A 236 12.09 -53.80 -0.89
N LYS A 237 13.33 -54.29 -0.80
CA LYS A 237 13.64 -55.71 -0.96
C LYS A 237 14.33 -56.10 0.35
N ASN A 238 13.87 -57.16 0.99
CA ASN A 238 14.16 -57.58 2.37
C ASN A 238 13.26 -56.89 3.39
N TYR A 239 12.07 -57.45 3.57
CA TYR A 239 11.60 -58.07 4.81
C TYR A 239 10.18 -58.59 4.51
N PHE A 240 10.14 -59.72 3.80
CA PHE A 240 9.05 -60.68 4.05
C PHE A 240 9.27 -61.23 5.45
N CYS A 241 8.16 -61.57 6.11
CA CYS A 241 8.01 -62.39 7.30
C CYS A 241 7.73 -61.65 8.63
N ASN A 242 6.65 -62.13 9.26
CA ASN A 242 6.18 -61.98 10.64
C ASN A 242 5.21 -60.85 10.99
N GLU A 243 3.94 -61.18 10.77
CA GLU A 243 2.91 -61.35 11.82
C GLU A 243 2.65 -60.21 12.81
N GLY A 244 1.45 -59.63 12.66
CA GLY A 244 0.43 -59.60 13.71
C GLY A 244 0.80 -59.00 15.07
N LYS A 245 0.34 -57.78 15.33
CA LYS A 245 -0.55 -57.42 16.46
C LYS A 245 -0.91 -55.93 16.44
N LYS A 246 -2.19 -55.68 16.73
CA LYS A 246 -2.79 -54.37 17.00
C LYS A 246 -2.19 -53.76 18.28
N THR A 247 -1.98 -52.45 18.29
CA THR A 247 -2.09 -51.61 19.49
C THR A 247 -2.55 -50.21 19.09
N ASP A 248 -3.61 -49.76 19.76
CA ASP A 248 -4.21 -48.43 19.75
C ASP A 248 -3.24 -47.34 20.20
N ILE A 249 -3.22 -46.17 19.54
CA ILE A 249 -2.87 -44.88 20.18
C ILE A 249 -3.76 -43.75 19.62
N LYS A 250 -4.17 -42.92 20.58
CA LYS A 250 -5.23 -41.90 20.62
C LYS A 250 -5.14 -40.76 19.60
N PHE A 251 -6.33 -40.23 19.33
CA PHE A 251 -6.66 -39.02 18.58
C PHE A 251 -6.11 -37.75 19.23
N TYR A 252 -5.58 -36.86 18.38
CA TYR A 252 -5.68 -35.41 18.52
C TYR A 252 -6.66 -34.91 17.46
#